data_AF-A0A085FAK3-F1
#
_entry.id   AF-A0A085FAK3-F1
#
_cell.length_a   1.000
_cell.length_b   1.000
_cell.length_c   1.000
_cell.angle_alpha   90.00
_cell.angle_beta   90.00
_cell.angle_gamma   90.00
#
_symmetry.space_group_name_H-M   'P 1'
#
loop_
_entity.id
_entity.type
_entity.pdbx_description
1 polymer ?
#
loop_
_entity_poly.entity_id
_entity_poly.type
_entity_poly.pdbx_seq_one_letter_code
_entity_poly.pdbx_strand_id
1 'polypeptide(L)'
;MTPHTKLKVANALMLLGAVLVPISFYRFLAMVSPAPYRMSSLGEGLLNLGGLVAFALVVGMAGFVWSLRVEKRHPSVQVGGTFAIRILVFIVVFIPIVVGSF
;
A
#
# COMPACT_ATOMS: atom_id res chain seq x y z
N MET A 1 23.25 7.97 -6.53
CA MET A 1 21.84 7.94 -7.01
C MET A 1 21.30 9.37 -7.08
N THR A 2 20.79 9.80 -8.23
CA THR A 2 20.28 11.18 -8.40
C THR A 2 18.94 11.37 -7.66
N PRO A 3 18.57 12.60 -7.27
CA PRO A 3 17.28 12.87 -6.63
C PRO A 3 16.07 12.38 -7.44
N HIS A 4 16.11 12.50 -8.77
CA HIS A 4 15.08 11.97 -9.66
C HIS A 4 14.91 10.46 -9.54
N THR A 5 16.01 9.70 -9.50
CA THR A 5 15.93 8.24 -9.33
C THR A 5 15.39 7.88 -7.94
N LYS A 6 15.75 8.64 -6.89
CA LYS A 6 15.19 8.43 -5.53
C LYS A 6 13.68 8.63 -5.50
N LEU A 7 13.16 9.65 -6.16
CA LEU A 7 11.71 9.87 -6.27
C LEU A 7 11.02 8.76 -7.09
N LYS A 8 11.63 8.30 -8.18
CA LYS A 8 11.09 7.16 -8.95
C LYS A 8 10.99 5.89 -8.10
N VAL A 9 12.02 5.59 -7.30
CA VAL A 9 12.01 4.45 -6.38
C VAL A 9 10.94 4.63 -5.31
N ALA A 10 10.84 5.82 -4.71
CA ALA A 10 9.80 6.11 -3.73
C ALA A 10 8.38 5.94 -4.32
N ASN A 11 8.19 6.38 -5.57
CA ASN A 11 6.94 6.20 -6.30
C ASN A 11 6.63 4.72 -6.58
N ALA A 12 7.64 3.92 -6.95
CA ALA A 12 7.47 2.49 -7.15
C ALA A 12 7.08 1.76 -5.86
N LEU A 13 7.70 2.11 -4.72
CA LEU A 13 7.35 1.56 -3.41
C LEU A 13 5.93 1.96 -2.99
N MET A 14 5.56 3.22 -3.20
CA MET A 14 4.21 3.73 -2.97
C MET A 14 3.16 2.97 -3.80
N LEU A 15 3.40 2.80 -5.10
CA LEU A 15 2.53 2.04 -6.00
C LEU A 15 2.45 0.56 -5.61
N LEU A 16 3.55 -0.05 -5.19
CA LEU A 16 3.55 -1.43 -4.71
C LEU A 16 2.60 -1.58 -3.52
N GLY A 17 2.69 -0.70 -2.52
CA GLY A 17 1.77 -0.69 -1.39
C GLY A 17 0.31 -0.48 -1.83
N ALA A 18 0.07 0.50 -2.71
CA ALA A 18 -1.27 0.80 -3.22
C ALA A 18 -1.90 -0.34 -4.04
N VAL A 19 -1.10 -1.18 -4.71
CA VAL A 19 -1.59 -2.32 -5.49
C VAL A 19 -1.84 -3.55 -4.61
N LEU A 20 -0.97 -3.80 -3.62
CA LEU A 20 -1.10 -4.97 -2.74
C LEU A 20 -2.35 -4.91 -1.84
N VAL A 21 -2.81 -3.71 -1.46
CA VAL A 21 -4.02 -3.55 -0.63
C VAL A 21 -5.30 -4.04 -1.36
N PRO A 22 -5.65 -3.57 -2.57
CA PRO A 22 -6.77 -4.12 -3.36
C PRO A 22 -6.65 -5.61 -3.63
N ILE A 23 -5.44 -6.12 -3.92
CA ILE A 23 -5.20 -7.56 -4.13
C ILE A 23 -5.55 -8.36 -2.87
N SER A 24 -5.15 -7.86 -1.70
CA SER A 24 -5.48 -8.48 -0.41
C SER A 24 -6.98 -8.49 -0.17
N PHE A 25 -7.65 -7.37 -0.47
CA PHE A 25 -9.10 -7.25 -0.31
C PHE A 25 -9.88 -8.19 -1.24
N TYR A 26 -9.45 -8.30 -2.50
CA TYR A 26 -10.02 -9.25 -3.45
C TYR A 26 -9.86 -10.70 -2.96
N ARG A 27 -8.68 -11.06 -2.45
CA ARG A 27 -8.43 -12.39 -1.88
C ARG A 27 -9.26 -12.66 -0.63
N PHE A 28 -9.46 -11.65 0.22
CA PHE A 28 -10.34 -11.76 1.38
C PHE A 28 -11.78 -12.08 0.95
N LEU A 29 -12.35 -11.33 0.00
CA LEU A 29 -13.70 -11.59 -0.52
C LEU A 29 -13.82 -13.01 -1.11
N ALA A 30 -12.80 -13.48 -1.82
CA ALA A 30 -12.77 -14.83 -2.37
C ALA A 30 -12.70 -15.93 -1.29
N MET A 31 -12.10 -15.65 -0.13
CA MET A 31 -12.04 -16.58 1.01
C MET A 31 -13.35 -16.61 1.82
N VAL A 32 -14.03 -15.47 1.95
CA VAL A 32 -15.28 -15.32 2.72
C VAL A 32 -16.51 -15.83 1.95
N SER A 33 -16.39 -16.04 0.64
CA SER A 33 -17.44 -16.64 -0.20
C SER A 33 -17.88 -18.03 0.33
N PRO A 34 -19.20 -18.33 0.39
CA PRO A 34 -19.74 -19.42 1.20
C PRO A 34 -19.45 -20.79 0.58
N ALA A 35 -18.31 -21.37 0.93
CA ALA A 35 -18.00 -22.77 0.68
C ALA A 35 -17.72 -23.49 2.02
N PRO A 36 -18.57 -24.43 2.45
CA PRO A 36 -18.50 -25.04 3.79
C PRO A 36 -17.22 -25.84 4.08
N TYR A 37 -16.40 -26.15 3.08
CA TYR A 37 -15.18 -26.96 3.21
C TYR A 37 -13.91 -26.19 3.63
N ARG A 38 -13.95 -24.87 3.81
CA ARG A 38 -12.74 -24.03 4.02
C ARG A 38 -12.56 -23.45 5.42
N MET A 39 -13.39 -23.80 6.40
CA MET A 39 -13.30 -23.22 7.76
C MET A 39 -11.98 -23.51 8.49
N SER A 40 -11.32 -24.65 8.25
CA SER A 40 -10.02 -24.96 8.87
C SER A 40 -8.84 -24.19 8.24
N SER A 41 -8.91 -23.85 6.95
CA SER A 41 -7.87 -23.10 6.23
C SER A 41 -8.10 -21.59 6.20
N LEU A 42 -9.28 -21.14 6.64
CA LEU A 42 -9.63 -19.73 6.76
C LEU A 42 -8.71 -18.98 7.74
N GLY A 43 -8.35 -19.59 8.87
CA GLY A 43 -7.46 -18.97 9.86
C GLY A 43 -6.06 -18.65 9.30
N GLU A 44 -5.41 -19.63 8.67
CA GLU A 44 -4.10 -19.42 8.01
C GLU A 44 -4.19 -18.46 6.82
N GLY A 45 -5.29 -18.51 6.05
CA GLY A 45 -5.56 -17.59 4.96
C GLY A 45 -5.69 -16.14 5.45
N LEU A 46 -6.39 -15.91 6.55
CA LEU A 46 -6.55 -14.60 7.17
C LEU A 46 -5.24 -14.07 7.77
N LEU A 47 -4.42 -14.93 8.41
CA LEU A 47 -3.11 -14.53 8.92
C LEU A 47 -2.16 -14.12 7.79
N ASN A 48 -2.12 -14.89 6.69
CA ASN A 48 -1.32 -14.55 5.52
C ASN A 48 -1.81 -13.26 4.84
N LEU A 49 -3.12 -13.03 4.77
CA LEU A 49 -3.69 -11.79 4.26
C LEU A 49 -3.34 -10.60 5.16
N GLY A 50 -3.46 -10.75 6.48
CA GLY A 50 -3.06 -9.72 7.44
C GLY A 50 -1.58 -9.35 7.29
N GLY A 51 -0.70 -10.34 7.14
CA GLY A 51 0.72 -10.12 6.88
C GLY A 51 0.99 -9.38 5.56
N LEU A 52 0.28 -9.73 4.49
CA LEU A 52 0.43 -9.07 3.18
C LEU A 52 -0.05 -7.61 3.22
N VAL A 53 -1.16 -7.34 3.90
CA VAL A 53 -1.68 -5.98 4.13
C VAL A 53 -0.69 -5.19 4.98
N ALA A 54 -0.20 -5.74 6.09
CA ALA A 54 0.79 -5.07 6.93
C ALA A 54 2.07 -4.71 6.15
N PHE A 55 2.57 -5.64 5.33
CA PHE A 55 3.71 -5.37 4.45
C PHE A 55 3.42 -4.25 3.45
N ALA A 56 2.26 -4.28 2.79
CA ALA A 56 1.85 -3.25 1.84
C ALA A 56 1.77 -1.85 2.49
N LEU A 57 1.24 -1.79 3.72
CA LEU A 57 1.15 -0.57 4.51
C LEU A 57 2.54 -0.01 4.85
N VAL A 58 3.43 -0.87 5.37
CA VAL A 58 4.80 -0.47 5.74
C VAL A 58 5.57 0.05 4.53
N VAL A 59 5.53 -0.67 3.41
CA VAL A 59 6.27 -0.29 2.20
C VAL A 59 5.68 0.97 1.56
N GLY A 60 4.35 1.07 1.48
CA GLY A 60 3.66 2.25 0.96
C GLY A 60 3.97 3.50 1.77
N MET A 61 3.90 3.40 3.11
CA MET A 61 4.19 4.51 4.01
C MET A 61 5.67 4.90 4.02
N ALA A 62 6.58 3.92 3.99
CA ALA A 62 8.01 4.18 3.85
C ALA A 62 8.34 4.90 2.54
N GLY A 63 7.72 4.48 1.42
CA GLY A 63 7.83 5.15 0.13
C GLY A 63 7.30 6.59 0.19
N PHE A 64 6.17 6.82 0.86
CA PHE A 64 5.59 8.15 1.05
C PHE A 64 6.50 9.09 1.86
N VAL A 65 6.97 8.64 3.02
CA VAL A 65 7.88 9.42 3.88
C VAL A 65 9.21 9.69 3.17
N TRP A 66 9.74 8.72 2.44
CA TRP A 66 10.94 8.91 1.63
C TRP A 66 10.69 9.95 0.54
N SER A 67 9.58 9.85 -0.20
CA SER A 67 9.20 10.81 -1.24
C SER A 67 9.20 12.25 -0.70
N LEU A 68 8.58 12.48 0.48
CA LEU A 68 8.57 13.78 1.16
C LEU A 68 9.97 14.24 1.59
N ARG A 69 10.80 13.32 2.11
CA ARG A 69 12.16 13.64 2.55
C ARG A 69 13.06 14.04 1.37
N VAL A 70 12.88 13.45 0.19
CA VAL A 70 13.64 13.82 -1.02
C VAL A 70 13.22 15.17 -1.52
N GLU A 71 11.92 15.45 -1.59
CA GLU A 71 11.38 16.75 -2.01
C GLU A 71 11.81 17.87 -1.06
N LYS A 72 11.77 17.63 0.27
CA LYS A 72 12.26 18.60 1.27
C LYS A 72 13.74 18.95 1.09
N ARG A 73 14.57 18.00 0.65
CA ARG A 73 16.00 18.22 0.41
C ARG A 73 16.31 18.77 -0.98
N HIS A 74 15.41 18.59 -1.94
CA HIS A 74 15.60 18.96 -3.35
C HIS A 74 14.27 19.46 -3.96
N PRO A 75 13.80 20.67 -3.59
CA PRO A 75 12.47 21.17 -3.96
C PRO A 75 12.28 21.43 -5.46
N SER A 76 13.37 21.61 -6.21
CA SER A 76 13.34 21.74 -7.68
C SER A 76 13.18 20.42 -8.42
N VAL A 77 13.27 19.29 -7.72
CA VAL A 77 13.22 17.96 -8.33
C VAL A 77 11.78 17.46 -8.27
N GLN A 78 11.12 17.48 -9.42
CA GLN A 78 9.79 16.92 -9.59
C GLN A 78 9.83 15.72 -10.53
N VAL A 79 9.12 14.66 -10.16
CA VAL A 79 8.82 13.52 -11.04
C VAL A 79 7.32 13.53 -11.27
N GLY A 80 6.90 13.55 -12.53
CA GLY A 80 5.48 13.54 -12.91
C GLY A 80 4.71 12.42 -12.21
N GLY A 81 3.48 12.72 -11.77
CA GLY A 81 2.60 11.75 -11.11
C GLY A 81 2.90 11.48 -9.63
N THR A 82 4.01 11.97 -9.07
CA THR A 82 4.36 11.77 -7.64
C THR A 82 3.24 12.23 -6.71
N PHE A 83 2.64 13.40 -6.99
CA PHE A 83 1.54 13.94 -6.19
C PHE A 83 0.27 13.08 -6.30
N ALA A 84 -0.08 12.63 -7.51
CA ALA A 84 -1.21 11.73 -7.73
C ALA A 84 -1.01 10.38 -7.02
N ILE A 85 0.21 9.82 -7.05
CA ILE A 85 0.56 8.58 -6.35
C ILE A 85 0.42 8.75 -4.84
N ARG A 86 0.84 9.89 -4.29
CA ARG A 86 0.67 10.21 -2.86
C ARG A 86 -0.80 10.26 -2.46
N ILE A 87 -1.65 10.92 -3.26
CA ILE A 87 -3.10 10.94 -3.04
C ILE A 87 -3.68 9.53 -3.10
N LEU A 88 -3.30 8.74 -4.12
CA LEU A 88 -3.76 7.37 -4.26
C LEU A 88 -3.40 6.51 -3.05
N VAL A 89 -2.13 6.56 -2.61
CA VAL A 89 -1.69 5.84 -1.40
C VAL A 89 -2.49 6.30 -0.19
N PHE A 90 -2.69 7.62 -0.02
CA PHE A 90 -3.49 8.13 1.09
C PHE A 90 -4.92 7.59 1.06
N ILE A 91 -5.58 7.60 -0.10
CA ILE A 91 -6.94 7.04 -0.25
C ILE A 91 -6.95 5.54 0.06
N VAL A 92 -6.07 4.76 -0.57
CA VAL A 92 -6.07 3.29 -0.50
C VAL A 92 -5.63 2.79 0.87
N VAL A 93 -4.74 3.51 1.56
CA VAL A 93 -4.17 3.10 2.85
C VAL A 93 -4.92 3.72 4.02
N PHE A 94 -5.15 5.04 4.02
CA PHE A 94 -5.75 5.71 5.18
C PHE A 94 -7.27 5.56 5.26
N ILE A 95 -8.00 5.57 4.13
CA ILE A 95 -9.48 5.47 4.19
C ILE A 95 -9.94 4.16 4.82
N PRO A 96 -9.40 2.98 4.46
CA PRO A 96 -9.83 1.73 5.10
C PRO A 96 -9.50 1.68 6.59
N ILE A 97 -8.38 2.29 7.01
CA ILE A 97 -8.03 2.40 8.43
C ILE A 97 -9.04 3.30 9.14
N VAL A 98 -9.31 4.49 8.63
CA VAL A 98 -10.23 5.45 9.28
C VAL A 98 -11.65 4.91 9.33
N VAL A 99 -12.14 4.31 8.24
CA VAL A 99 -13.52 3.82 8.14
C VAL A 99 -13.71 2.46 8.84
N GLY A 100 -12.70 1.59 8.82
CA GLY A 100 -12.76 0.27 9.46
C GLY A 100 -12.44 0.26 10.96
N SER A 101 -12.06 1.40 11.54
CA SER A 101 -11.83 1.55 12.99
C SER A 101 -13.11 1.88 13.80
N PHE A 102 -14.26 1.98 13.14
CA PHE A 102 -15.58 2.21 13.74
C PHE A 102 -16.44 0.94 13.68
#